data_AF-A0A1G3APS5-F1
#
_entry.id   AF-A0A1G3APS5-F1
#
_cell.length_a   1.000
_cell.length_b   1.000
_cell.length_c   1.000
_cell.angle_alpha   90.00
_cell.angle_beta   90.00
_cell.angle_gamma   90.00
#
_symmetry.space_group_name_H-M   'P 1'
#
loop_
_entity.id
_entity.type
_entity.pdbx_description
1 polymer ?
#
loop_
_entity_poly.entity_id
_entity_poly.type
_entity_poly.pdbx_seq_one_letter_code
_entity_poly.pdbx_strand_id
1 'polypeptide(L)' 'MAALIDLGRPRAIKLAVLVDRVGREVPIQADYAGYKTDAAPGKLVQVNLVESDGKDEFVIE' A
#
# COMPACT_ATOMS: atom_id res chain seq x y z
N MET A 1 -0.73 -2.80 19.81
CA MET A 1 -1.55 -4.03 19.68
C MET A 1 -2.04 -4.10 18.23
N ALA A 2 -2.30 -5.29 17.67
CA ALA A 2 -2.58 -5.45 16.25
C ALA A 2 -4.10 -5.35 15.99
N ALA A 3 -4.55 -4.23 15.43
CA ALA A 3 -5.96 -3.82 15.40
C ALA A 3 -6.94 -4.90 14.89
N LEU A 4 -6.61 -5.63 13.81
CA LEU A 4 -7.49 -6.68 13.29
C LEU A 4 -7.56 -7.92 14.19
N ILE A 5 -6.48 -8.25 14.89
CA ILE A 5 -6.41 -9.42 15.78
C ILE A 5 -7.20 -9.15 17.06
N ASP A 6 -7.20 -7.91 17.51
CA ASP A 6 -7.96 -7.48 18.69
C ASP A 6 -9.49 -7.57 18.46
N LEU A 7 -9.91 -7.52 17.20
CA LEU A 7 -11.32 -7.65 16.78
C LEU A 7 -11.76 -9.10 16.53
N GLY A 8 -10.83 -10.07 16.47
CA GLY A 8 -11.17 -11.48 16.29
C GLY A 8 -10.10 -12.32 15.58
N ARG A 9 -10.51 -13.51 15.10
CA ARG A 9 -9.63 -14.49 14.43
C ARG A 9 -10.13 -14.79 13.02
N PRO A 10 -9.86 -13.90 12.04
CA PRO A 10 -10.25 -14.14 10.66
C PRO A 10 -9.58 -15.42 10.12
N ARG A 11 -10.28 -16.13 9.23
CA ARG A 11 -9.75 -17.33 8.55
C ARG A 11 -8.50 -17.02 7.72
N ALA A 12 -8.43 -15.82 7.14
CA ALA A 12 -7.29 -15.30 6.40
C ALA A 12 -7.35 -13.76 6.37
N ILE A 13 -6.19 -13.11 6.27
CA ILE A 13 -6.06 -11.67 6.01
C ILE A 13 -5.31 -11.54 4.68
N LYS A 14 -5.79 -10.66 3.81
CA LYS A 14 -5.12 -10.33 2.55
C LYS A 14 -4.87 -8.83 2.44
N LEU A 15 -3.79 -8.45 1.78
CA LEU A 15 -3.38 -7.08 1.54
C LEU A 15 -3.48 -6.74 0.06
N ALA A 16 -4.38 -5.80 -0.28
CA ALA A 16 -4.47 -5.19 -1.60
C ALA A 16 -3.95 -3.75 -1.52
N VAL A 17 -3.07 -3.38 -2.45
CA VAL A 17 -2.50 -2.03 -2.52
C VAL A 17 -2.60 -1.49 -3.94
N LEU A 18 -2.75 -0.17 -4.08
CA LEU A 18 -2.70 0.46 -5.40
C LEU A 18 -1.27 0.52 -5.93
N VAL A 19 -0.31 0.95 -5.10
CA VAL A 19 1.11 1.03 -5.44
C VAL A 19 1.95 0.25 -4.41
N ASP A 20 2.77 -0.70 -4.89
CA ASP A 20 3.75 -1.46 -4.10
C ASP A 20 5.15 -0.93 -4.40
N ARG A 21 5.76 -0.28 -3.41
CA ARG A 21 7.12 0.28 -3.50
C ARG A 21 8.16 -0.66 -2.91
N VAL A 22 9.36 -0.63 -3.46
CA VAL A 22 10.51 -1.35 -2.90
C VAL A 22 10.97 -0.77 -1.55
N GLY A 23 11.82 -1.52 -0.83
CA GLY A 23 12.39 -1.11 0.47
C GLY A 23 11.61 -1.61 1.69
N ARG A 24 11.18 -2.88 1.69
CA ARG A 24 10.50 -3.50 2.83
C ARG A 24 11.45 -3.66 4.01
N GLU A 25 11.04 -3.16 5.18
CA GLU A 25 11.77 -3.32 6.45
C GLU A 25 11.24 -4.49 7.29
N VAL A 26 10.10 -5.03 6.91
CA VAL A 26 9.42 -6.17 7.55
C VAL A 26 9.00 -7.19 6.49
N PRO A 27 8.84 -8.48 6.85
CA PRO A 27 8.46 -9.54 5.90
C PRO A 27 6.96 -9.49 5.54
N ILE A 28 6.47 -8.34 5.09
CA ILE A 28 5.09 -8.11 4.64
C ILE A 28 5.11 -7.82 3.14
N GLN A 29 4.25 -8.50 2.38
CA GLN A 29 4.04 -8.26 0.96
C GLN A 29 2.54 -8.17 0.67
N ALA A 30 2.18 -7.41 -0.37
CA ALA A 30 0.81 -7.38 -0.85
C ALA A 30 0.46 -8.68 -1.59
N ASP A 31 -0.76 -9.19 -1.38
CA ASP A 31 -1.34 -10.26 -2.19
C ASP A 31 -1.73 -9.75 -3.58
N TYR A 32 -2.14 -8.49 -3.65
CA TYR A 32 -2.57 -7.82 -4.87
C TYR A 32 -1.96 -6.41 -4.95
N ALA A 33 -1.35 -6.08 -6.08
CA ALA A 33 -0.78 -4.76 -6.34
C ALA A 33 -1.29 -4.24 -7.69
N GLY A 34 -1.81 -3.01 -7.72
CA GLY A 34 -2.22 -2.36 -8.97
C GLY A 34 -1.02 -1.96 -9.83
N TYR A 35 0.00 -1.39 -9.20
CA TYR A 35 1.26 -1.00 -9.82
C TYR A 35 2.43 -1.32 -8.88
N LYS A 36 3.53 -1.82 -9.46
CA LYS A 36 4.78 -2.08 -8.73
C LYS A 36 5.84 -1.10 -9.21
N THR A 37 6.54 -0.47 -8.29
CA THR A 37 7.56 0.53 -8.62
C THR A 37 8.89 0.23 -7.95
N ASP A 38 9.96 0.34 -8.74
CA ASP A 38 11.35 0.29 -8.29
C ASP A 38 11.93 1.70 -8.07
N ALA A 39 11.07 2.66 -7.70
CA ALA A 39 11.49 4.03 -7.40
C ALA A 39 12.65 4.04 -6.39
N ALA A 40 13.61 4.92 -6.63
CA ALA A 40 14.83 4.97 -5.82
C ALA A 40 14.49 5.21 -4.33
N PRO A 41 15.32 4.71 -3.41
CA PRO A 41 15.18 5.02 -1.99
C PRO A 41 15.11 6.53 -1.76
N GLY A 42 14.21 6.97 -0.89
CA GLY A 42 13.97 8.39 -0.61
C GLY A 42 12.96 9.07 -1.54
N LYS A 43 12.53 8.43 -2.64
CA LYS A 43 11.42 8.93 -3.45
C LYS A 43 10.08 8.74 -2.75
N LEU A 44 9.20 9.74 -2.83
CA LEU A 44 7.86 9.70 -2.26
C LEU A 44 6.86 9.22 -3.31
N VAL A 45 5.90 8.39 -2.89
CA VAL A 45 4.77 7.98 -3.74
C VAL A 45 3.53 8.63 -3.16
N GLN A 46 2.94 9.55 -3.89
CA GLN A 46 1.67 10.18 -3.54
C GLN A 46 0.57 9.59 -4.41
N VAL A 47 -0.49 9.09 -3.78
CA VAL A 47 -1.69 8.59 -4.45
C VAL A 47 -2.80 9.59 -4.21
N ASN A 48 -3.42 10.06 -5.28
CA ASN A 48 -4.57 10.95 -5.26
C ASN A 48 -5.79 10.17 -5.75
N LEU A 49 -6.91 10.29 -5.04
CA LEU A 49 -8.19 9.71 -5.42
C LEU A 49 -9.24 10.80 -5.63
N VAL A 50 -10.17 10.61 -6.55
CA VAL A 50 -11.24 11.61 -6.81
C VAL A 50 -11.99 12.00 -5.53
N GLU A 51 -12.27 11.06 -4.62
CA GLU A 51 -13.04 11.30 -3.40
C GLU A 51 -12.31 12.17 -2.37
N SER A 52 -10.98 12.13 -2.36
CA SER A 52 -10.14 12.84 -1.39
C SER A 52 -9.48 14.08 -1.98
N ASP A 53 -9.08 14.03 -3.25
CA ASP A 53 -8.15 14.96 -3.90
C ASP A 53 -8.69 15.53 -5.22
N GLY A 54 -9.86 15.08 -5.69
CA GLY A 54 -10.54 15.59 -6.90
C GLY A 54 -9.98 15.07 -8.23
N LYS A 55 -9.03 14.14 -8.21
CA LYS A 55 -8.45 13.47 -9.39
C LYS A 55 -7.87 12.11 -9.04
N ASP A 56 -7.86 11.20 -10.02
CA ASP A 56 -7.22 9.89 -9.91
C ASP A 56 -5.85 9.91 -10.56
N GLU A 57 -4.80 9.80 -9.75
CA GLU A 57 -3.44 9.67 -10.22
C GLU A 57 -2.52 9.16 -9.11
N PHE A 58 -1.32 8.73 -9.48
CA PHE A 58 -0.23 8.64 -8.53
C PHE A 58 1.02 9.29 -9.11
N VAL A 59 1.82 9.90 -8.25
CA VAL A 59 3.02 10.65 -8.60
C VAL A 59 4.20 10.13 -7.77
N ILE A 60 5.38 10.13 -8.39
CA ILE A 60 6.64 9.75 -7.76
C ILE A 60 7.54 10.98 -7.70
N GLU A 61 7.84 11.47 -6.50
CA GLU A 61 8.64 12.67 -6.23
C GLU A 61 10.07 12.34 -5.84
#